data_AF-A0A930WWG2-F1
#
_entry.id   AF-A0A930WWG2-F1
#
_cell.length_a   1.000
_cell.length_b   1.000
_cell.length_c   1.000
_cell.angle_alpha   90.00
_cell.angle_beta   90.00
_cell.angle_gamma   90.00
#
_symmetry.space_group_name_H-M   'P 1'
#
loop_
_entity.id
_entity.type
_entity.pdbx_description
1 polymer ?
#
loop_
_entity_poly.entity_id
_entity_poly.type
_entity_poly.pdbx_seq_one_letter_code
_entity_poly.pdbx_strand_id
1 'polypeptide(L)'
;MKRFISTWNRTSLIKRIAIGVVVGAVLGLLVPKFTVIGLLGDMFVGGLKAIAPLLVFALVANALSQTREGQQSNMKTVIVLYLFGTFAAALTAVISHYIFPISLKLGAAAATKATAPQGVGEVFKDLLLKMVDNPVNALAQANYIGVLVWAVVFGFAIRTASNHTKDLLNTLAEVTSQIVRWIINLAPFGILGLV
;
A
#
# COMPACT_ATOMS: atom_id res chain seq x y z
N MET A 1 11.57 -15.41 -29.95
CA MET A 1 11.22 -14.29 -29.03
C MET A 1 9.72 -14.00 -28.95
N LYS A 2 8.97 -13.82 -30.05
CA LYS A 2 7.52 -13.53 -30.01
C LYS A 2 6.67 -14.58 -29.26
N ARG A 3 7.01 -15.87 -29.37
CA ARG A 3 6.30 -16.96 -28.66
C ARG A 3 6.47 -16.89 -27.13
N PHE A 4 7.68 -16.63 -26.63
CA PHE A 4 7.96 -16.59 -25.19
C PHE A 4 7.24 -15.41 -24.50
N ILE A 5 7.24 -14.24 -25.15
CA ILE A 5 6.52 -13.04 -24.67
C ILE A 5 5.00 -13.29 -24.70
N SER A 6 4.48 -13.98 -25.74
CA SER A 6 3.05 -14.31 -25.83
C SER A 6 2.60 -15.33 -24.78
N THR A 7 3.44 -16.33 -24.45
CA THR A 7 3.17 -17.34 -23.41
C THR A 7 3.31 -16.75 -22.01
N TRP A 8 4.29 -15.87 -21.81
CA TRP A 8 4.43 -15.11 -20.58
C TRP A 8 3.19 -14.28 -20.34
N ASN A 9 2.73 -13.50 -21.33
CA ASN A 9 1.54 -12.67 -21.21
C ASN A 9 0.21 -13.44 -21.06
N ARG A 10 0.15 -14.72 -21.44
CA ARG A 10 -1.01 -15.59 -21.20
C ARG A 10 -1.02 -16.26 -19.83
N THR A 11 0.12 -16.34 -19.15
CA THR A 11 0.24 -16.94 -17.81
C THR A 11 -0.37 -16.03 -16.74
N SER A 12 -1.09 -16.57 -15.76
CA SER A 12 -1.69 -15.77 -14.68
C SER A 12 -0.63 -15.04 -13.86
N LEU A 13 -0.94 -13.82 -13.41
CA LEU A 13 0.00 -12.96 -12.70
C LEU A 13 0.52 -13.62 -11.41
N ILE A 14 -0.36 -14.33 -10.67
CA ILE A 14 0.01 -15.12 -9.49
C ILE A 14 1.12 -16.13 -9.81
N LYS A 15 1.01 -16.87 -10.91
CA LYS A 15 2.03 -17.84 -11.31
C LYS A 15 3.37 -17.17 -11.64
N ARG A 16 3.33 -16.00 -12.28
CA ARG A 16 4.56 -15.24 -12.58
C ARG A 16 5.24 -14.74 -11.32
N ILE A 17 4.48 -14.23 -10.34
CA ILE A 17 5.01 -13.84 -9.03
C ILE A 17 5.64 -15.04 -8.34
N ALA A 18 4.97 -16.19 -8.30
CA ALA A 18 5.50 -17.40 -7.68
C ALA A 18 6.83 -17.84 -8.31
N ILE A 19 6.95 -17.80 -9.64
CA ILE A 19 8.20 -18.06 -10.34
C ILE A 19 9.27 -17.03 -9.95
N GLY A 20 8.92 -15.74 -9.89
CA GLY A 20 9.83 -14.67 -9.47
C GLY A 20 10.39 -14.90 -8.06
N VAL A 21 9.55 -15.31 -7.11
CA VAL A 21 9.95 -15.66 -5.74
C VAL A 21 10.92 -16.84 -5.73
N VAL A 22 10.59 -17.93 -6.43
CA VAL A 22 11.43 -19.13 -6.46
C VAL A 22 12.79 -18.84 -7.09
N VAL A 23 12.80 -18.12 -8.22
CA VAL A 23 14.05 -17.75 -8.90
C VAL A 23 14.87 -16.77 -8.06
N GLY A 24 14.24 -15.75 -7.45
CA GLY A 24 14.90 -14.82 -6.53
C GLY A 24 15.57 -15.56 -5.37
N ALA A 25 14.84 -16.44 -4.70
CA ALA A 25 15.37 -17.24 -3.60
C ALA A 25 16.58 -18.11 -4.01
N VAL A 26 16.53 -18.76 -5.18
CA VAL A 26 17.66 -19.55 -5.69
C VAL A 26 18.87 -18.66 -6.00
N LEU A 27 18.65 -17.50 -6.62
CA LEU A 27 19.71 -16.54 -6.96
C LEU A 27 20.33 -15.91 -5.70
N GLY A 28 19.53 -15.55 -4.71
CA GLY A 28 19.98 -15.01 -3.44
C GLY A 28 20.87 -15.97 -2.65
N LEU A 29 20.59 -17.29 -2.74
CA LEU A 29 21.41 -18.32 -2.11
C LEU A 29 22.72 -18.59 -2.88
N LEU A 30 22.70 -18.59 -4.21
CA LEU A 30 23.85 -18.97 -5.04
C LEU A 30 24.80 -17.81 -5.37
N VAL A 31 24.27 -16.59 -5.53
CA VAL A 31 25.05 -15.42 -5.98
C VAL A 31 24.71 -14.17 -5.16
N PRO A 32 25.03 -14.15 -3.84
CA PRO A 32 24.62 -13.08 -2.92
C PRO A 32 25.27 -11.71 -3.20
N LYS A 33 26.28 -11.64 -4.07
CA LYS A 33 26.99 -10.39 -4.40
C LYS A 33 26.46 -9.66 -5.63
N PHE A 34 25.45 -10.19 -6.32
CA PHE A 34 24.92 -9.61 -7.55
C PHE A 34 23.88 -8.52 -7.28
N THR A 35 24.35 -7.31 -6.92
CA THR A 35 23.50 -6.20 -6.47
C THR A 35 22.63 -5.56 -7.55
N VAL A 36 22.92 -5.80 -8.84
CA VAL A 36 22.17 -5.24 -9.98
C VAL A 36 20.72 -5.74 -10.00
N ILE A 37 20.48 -6.95 -9.50
CA ILE A 37 19.13 -7.54 -9.41
C ILE A 37 18.29 -6.81 -8.34
N GLY A 38 18.93 -6.37 -7.25
CA GLY A 38 18.27 -5.59 -6.18
C GLY A 38 17.67 -4.27 -6.66
N LEU A 39 18.31 -3.62 -7.65
CA LEU A 39 17.80 -2.38 -8.24
C LEU A 39 16.40 -2.56 -8.84
N LEU A 40 16.09 -3.73 -9.42
CA LEU A 40 14.75 -4.00 -9.96
C LEU A 40 13.69 -4.05 -8.86
N GLY A 41 14.06 -4.56 -7.68
CA GLY A 41 13.22 -4.57 -6.49
C GLY A 41 12.95 -3.15 -5.98
N ASP A 42 14.00 -2.34 -5.84
CA ASP A 42 13.88 -0.95 -5.40
C ASP A 42 13.06 -0.09 -6.38
N MET A 43 13.28 -0.26 -7.69
CA MET A 43 12.49 0.42 -8.72
C MET A 43 11.01 0.01 -8.67
N PHE A 44 10.72 -1.27 -8.43
CA PHE A 44 9.34 -1.76 -8.31
C PHE A 44 8.64 -1.19 -7.07
N VAL A 45 9.28 -1.27 -5.90
CA VAL A 45 8.72 -0.74 -4.64
C VAL A 45 8.60 0.78 -4.71
N GLY A 46 9.61 1.47 -5.25
CA GLY A 46 9.60 2.91 -5.48
C GLY A 46 8.46 3.35 -6.39
N GLY A 47 8.27 2.66 -7.52
CA GLY A 47 7.17 2.92 -8.44
C GLY A 47 5.79 2.73 -7.80
N LEU A 48 5.58 1.62 -7.09
CA LEU A 48 4.33 1.38 -6.35
C LEU A 48 4.07 2.45 -5.28
N LYS A 49 5.09 2.79 -4.49
CA LYS A 49 4.97 3.81 -3.43
C LYS A 49 4.72 5.20 -3.99
N ALA A 50 5.27 5.54 -5.15
CA ALA A 50 5.10 6.86 -5.76
C ALA A 50 3.66 7.11 -6.21
N ILE A 51 3.00 6.10 -6.81
CA ILE A 51 1.65 6.26 -7.36
C ILE A 51 0.54 5.96 -6.34
N ALA A 52 0.83 5.15 -5.32
CA ALA A 52 -0.18 4.65 -4.39
C ALA A 52 -0.94 5.76 -3.63
N PRO A 53 -0.31 6.83 -3.09
CA PRO A 53 -1.04 7.93 -2.45
C PRO A 53 -2.04 8.59 -3.40
N LEU A 54 -1.65 8.81 -4.66
CA LEU A 54 -2.53 9.38 -5.69
C LEU A 54 -3.70 8.45 -6.01
N LEU A 55 -3.44 7.14 -6.13
CA LEU A 55 -4.47 6.13 -6.36
C LEU A 55 -5.50 6.15 -5.24
N VAL A 56 -5.04 6.09 -3.99
CA VAL A 56 -5.90 6.07 -2.80
C VAL A 56 -6.75 7.34 -2.75
N PHE A 57 -6.15 8.51 -3.00
CA PHE A 57 -6.87 9.77 -3.06
C PHE A 57 -8.00 9.75 -4.09
N ALA A 58 -7.66 9.42 -5.35
CA ALA A 58 -8.61 9.43 -6.45
C ALA A 58 -9.73 8.41 -6.25
N LEU A 59 -9.41 7.18 -5.82
CA LEU A 59 -10.41 6.13 -5.60
C LEU A 59 -11.38 6.47 -4.48
N VAL A 60 -10.87 6.93 -3.33
CA VAL A 60 -11.71 7.23 -2.16
C VAL A 60 -12.57 8.46 -2.43
N ALA A 61 -12.00 9.52 -3.00
CA ALA A 61 -12.76 10.71 -3.38
C ALA A 61 -13.85 10.38 -4.42
N ASN A 62 -13.52 9.58 -5.44
CA ASN A 62 -14.47 9.15 -6.46
C ASN A 62 -15.63 8.34 -5.85
N ALA A 63 -15.32 7.31 -5.06
CA ALA A 63 -16.33 6.44 -4.44
C ALA A 63 -17.32 7.23 -3.56
N LEU A 64 -16.80 8.18 -2.77
CA LEU A 64 -17.63 9.01 -1.90
C LEU A 64 -18.45 10.05 -2.68
N SER A 65 -17.89 10.62 -3.75
CA SER A 65 -18.60 11.59 -4.60
C SER A 65 -19.81 10.99 -5.33
N GLN A 66 -19.78 9.68 -5.60
CA GLN A 66 -20.84 8.93 -6.27
C GLN A 66 -21.89 8.36 -5.32
N THR A 67 -21.61 8.31 -4.01
CA THR A 67 -22.52 7.73 -3.01
C THR A 67 -23.79 8.58 -2.87
N ARG A 68 -24.98 8.01 -3.02
CA ARG A 68 -26.26 8.74 -2.89
C ARG A 68 -26.70 8.88 -1.43
N GLU A 69 -27.41 9.95 -1.11
CA GLU A 69 -27.94 10.16 0.25
C GLU A 69 -28.96 9.06 0.59
N GLY A 70 -28.86 8.49 1.79
CA GLY A 70 -29.74 7.41 2.25
C GLY A 70 -29.43 6.00 1.74
N GLN A 71 -28.33 5.81 1.00
CA GLN A 71 -27.92 4.47 0.57
C GLN A 71 -27.51 3.62 1.79
N GLN A 72 -28.21 2.50 2.00
CA GLN A 72 -27.87 1.60 3.10
C GLN A 72 -26.48 1.00 2.88
N SER A 73 -25.60 1.18 3.87
CA SER A 73 -24.24 0.67 3.85
C SER A 73 -24.02 -0.27 5.04
N ASN A 74 -23.45 -1.44 4.76
CA ASN A 74 -23.04 -2.40 5.79
C ASN A 74 -21.76 -1.99 6.53
N MET A 75 -21.31 -0.73 6.38
CA MET A 75 -20.02 -0.26 6.90
C MET A 75 -19.90 -0.42 8.42
N LYS A 76 -21.00 -0.29 9.19
CA LYS A 76 -20.98 -0.53 10.63
C LYS A 76 -20.51 -1.95 10.95
N THR A 77 -21.06 -2.95 10.29
CA THR A 77 -20.68 -4.36 10.46
C THR A 77 -19.24 -4.59 10.03
N VAL A 78 -18.83 -4.01 8.89
CA VAL A 78 -17.45 -4.12 8.39
C VAL A 78 -16.45 -3.54 9.38
N ILE A 79 -16.72 -2.36 9.95
CA ILE A 79 -15.85 -1.73 10.95
C ILE A 79 -15.75 -2.58 12.21
N VAL A 80 -16.87 -3.11 12.71
CA VAL A 80 -16.87 -3.99 13.90
C VAL A 80 -16.05 -5.26 13.64
N LEU A 81 -16.26 -5.92 12.49
CA LEU A 81 -15.49 -7.09 12.09
C LEU A 81 -14.00 -6.78 11.94
N TYR A 82 -13.66 -5.60 11.39
CA TYR A 82 -12.27 -5.17 11.24
C TYR A 82 -11.58 -4.92 12.57
N LEU A 83 -12.24 -4.21 13.50
CA LEU A 83 -11.72 -3.95 14.84
C LEU A 83 -11.53 -5.25 15.63
N PHE A 84 -12.53 -6.13 15.61
CA PHE A 84 -12.46 -7.41 16.29
C PHE A 84 -11.38 -8.32 15.69
N GLY A 85 -11.32 -8.45 14.37
CA GLY A 85 -10.34 -9.26 13.68
C GLY A 85 -8.91 -8.77 13.90
N THR A 86 -8.68 -7.46 13.83
CA THR A 86 -7.35 -6.87 14.07
C THR A 86 -6.93 -7.04 15.53
N PHE A 87 -7.85 -6.83 16.48
CA PHE A 87 -7.57 -7.05 17.90
C PHE A 87 -7.25 -8.53 18.20
N ALA A 88 -8.05 -9.46 17.68
CA ALA A 88 -7.82 -10.89 17.84
C ALA A 88 -6.49 -11.34 17.22
N ALA A 89 -6.13 -10.81 16.05
CA ALA A 89 -4.84 -11.08 15.41
C ALA A 89 -3.67 -10.54 16.24
N ALA A 90 -3.77 -9.31 16.75
CA ALA A 90 -2.76 -8.71 17.62
C ALA A 90 -2.58 -9.50 18.92
N LEU A 91 -3.69 -9.90 19.56
CA LEU A 91 -3.65 -10.74 20.76
C LEU A 91 -2.98 -12.09 20.48
N THR A 92 -3.32 -12.74 19.37
CA THR A 92 -2.72 -14.02 18.96
C THR A 92 -1.22 -13.87 18.70
N ALA A 93 -0.79 -12.78 18.07
CA ALA A 93 0.62 -12.50 17.82
C ALA A 93 1.40 -12.30 19.12
N VAL A 94 0.84 -11.57 20.10
CA VAL A 94 1.45 -11.36 21.42
C VAL A 94 1.57 -12.68 22.19
N ILE A 95 0.51 -13.50 22.21
CA ILE A 95 0.57 -14.83 22.85
C ILE A 95 1.62 -15.71 22.18
N SER A 96 1.66 -15.73 20.85
CA SER A 96 2.64 -16.52 20.08
C SER A 96 4.08 -16.08 20.37
N HIS A 97 4.31 -14.77 20.53
CA HIS A 97 5.62 -14.22 20.91
C HIS A 97 6.06 -14.70 22.31
N TYR A 98 5.14 -14.80 23.27
CA TYR A 98 5.47 -15.33 24.60
C TYR A 98 5.75 -16.84 24.59
N ILE A 99 5.08 -17.61 23.72
CA ILE A 99 5.31 -19.06 23.59
C ILE A 99 6.65 -19.33 22.86
N PHE A 100 6.97 -18.55 21.84
CA PHE A 100 8.19 -18.68 21.04
C PHE A 100 8.98 -17.35 21.05
N PRO A 101 9.76 -17.07 22.11
CA PRO A 101 10.49 -15.82 22.22
C PRO A 101 11.59 -15.73 21.15
N ILE A 102 11.44 -14.80 20.21
CA ILE A 102 12.43 -14.52 19.16
C ILE A 102 13.32 -13.37 19.64
N SER A 103 14.60 -13.64 19.90
CA SER A 103 15.58 -12.59 20.18
C SER A 103 16.22 -12.07 18.90
N LEU A 104 15.84 -10.86 18.48
CA LEU A 104 16.47 -10.15 17.37
C LEU A 104 17.77 -9.50 17.85
N LYS A 105 18.92 -10.02 17.42
CA LYS A 105 20.20 -9.34 17.60
C LYS A 105 20.29 -8.19 16.60
N LEU A 106 19.78 -7.02 16.99
CA LEU A 106 19.91 -5.78 16.23
C LEU A 106 21.39 -5.37 16.19
N GLY A 107 21.96 -5.21 15.00
CA GLY A 107 23.32 -4.67 14.85
C GLY A 107 23.42 -3.24 15.39
N ALA A 108 24.61 -2.82 15.83
CA ALA A 108 24.84 -1.53 16.50
C ALA A 108 24.32 -0.28 15.75
N ALA A 109 24.13 -0.36 14.43
CA ALA A 109 23.55 0.71 13.61
C ALA A 109 22.02 0.85 13.71
N ALA A 110 21.30 -0.18 14.18
CA ALA A 110 19.84 -0.14 14.36
C ALA A 110 19.43 0.44 15.73
N ALA A 111 20.31 0.37 16.74
CA ALA A 111 20.06 0.92 18.07
C ALA A 111 20.07 2.46 18.10
N THR A 112 20.67 3.12 17.11
CA THR A 112 20.88 4.58 17.09
C THR A 112 19.94 5.34 16.14
N LYS A 113 19.19 4.66 15.26
CA LYS A 113 18.39 5.32 14.21
C LYS A 113 16.88 5.42 14.48
N ALA A 114 16.38 4.81 15.55
CA ALA A 114 14.96 4.91 15.91
C ALA A 114 14.82 5.05 17.42
N THR A 115 14.77 6.28 17.92
CA THR A 115 14.19 6.55 19.23
C THR A 115 12.73 6.11 19.16
N ALA A 116 12.39 5.03 19.87
CA ALA A 116 11.01 4.59 19.96
C ALA A 116 10.15 5.71 20.59
N PRO A 117 8.90 5.91 20.15
CA PRO A 117 7.99 6.84 20.80
C PRO A 117 7.93 6.55 22.30
N GLN A 118 7.99 7.58 23.14
CA GLN A 118 8.12 7.39 24.58
C GLN A 118 6.79 7.05 25.24
N GLY A 119 5.66 7.26 24.55
CA GLY A 119 4.35 6.90 25.05
C GLY A 119 3.25 6.88 24.00
N VAL A 120 2.13 6.23 24.36
CA VAL A 120 0.93 6.11 23.52
C VAL A 120 0.32 7.48 23.19
N GLY A 121 0.38 8.43 24.13
CA GLY A 121 -0.14 9.78 23.92
C GLY A 121 0.59 10.56 22.81
N GLU A 122 1.91 10.37 22.70
CA GLU A 122 2.71 10.97 21.63
C GLU A 122 2.30 10.42 20.26
N VAL A 123 2.11 9.09 20.16
CA VAL A 123 1.64 8.44 18.94
C VAL A 123 0.26 8.98 18.52
N PHE A 124 -0.70 9.10 19.44
CA PHE A 124 -2.01 9.68 19.12
C PHE A 124 -1.90 11.13 18.65
N LYS A 125 -1.09 11.95 19.33
CA LYS A 125 -0.83 13.33 18.92
C LYS A 125 -0.27 13.39 17.50
N ASP A 126 0.72 12.56 17.18
CA ASP A 126 1.34 12.51 15.85
C ASP A 126 0.34 12.06 14.77
N LEU A 127 -0.51 11.07 15.07
CA LEU A 127 -1.57 10.64 14.16
C LEU A 127 -2.57 11.76 13.89
N LEU A 128 -2.99 12.50 14.93
CA LEU A 128 -3.89 13.65 14.80
C LEU A 128 -3.27 14.75 13.94
N LEU A 129 -2.00 15.09 14.17
CA LEU A 129 -1.30 16.10 13.36
C LEU A 129 -1.15 15.66 11.90
N LYS A 130 -0.87 14.38 11.65
CA LYS A 130 -0.81 13.83 10.28
C LYS A 130 -2.14 13.85 9.54
N MET A 131 -3.27 13.85 10.25
CA MET A 131 -4.60 13.97 9.62
C MET A 131 -4.85 15.37 9.04
N VAL A 132 -4.28 16.41 9.64
CA VAL A 132 -4.48 17.82 9.24
C VAL A 132 -3.29 18.38 8.46
N ASP A 133 -2.40 17.51 7.99
CA ASP A 133 -1.29 17.89 7.12
C ASP A 133 -1.80 18.55 5.83
N ASN A 134 -0.98 19.41 5.21
CA ASN A 134 -1.36 20.05 3.95
C ASN A 134 -1.62 18.98 2.87
N PRO A 135 -2.70 19.07 2.07
CA PRO A 135 -3.09 18.00 1.13
C PRO A 135 -2.02 17.70 0.08
N VAL A 136 -1.33 18.73 -0.42
CA VAL A 136 -0.24 18.56 -1.40
C VAL A 136 0.97 17.93 -0.72
N ASN A 137 1.29 18.38 0.49
CA ASN A 137 2.37 17.80 1.29
C ASN A 137 2.10 16.33 1.64
N ALA A 138 0.86 15.99 1.99
CA ALA A 138 0.47 14.63 2.33
C ALA A 138 0.63 13.67 1.14
N LEU A 139 0.30 14.11 -0.07
CA LEU A 139 0.56 13.37 -1.30
C LEU A 139 2.06 13.24 -1.58
N ALA A 140 2.82 14.34 -1.47
CA ALA A 140 4.24 14.37 -1.76
C ALA A 140 5.08 13.51 -0.80
N GLN A 141 4.73 13.49 0.48
CA GLN A 141 5.44 12.72 1.51
C GLN A 141 4.85 11.31 1.73
N ALA A 142 3.86 10.89 0.93
CA ALA A 142 3.14 9.63 1.12
C ALA A 142 2.56 9.45 2.55
N ASN A 143 2.05 10.54 3.14
CA ASN A 143 1.30 10.52 4.39
C ASN A 143 -0.12 9.99 4.13
N TYR A 144 -0.27 8.66 4.13
CA TYR A 144 -1.54 7.99 3.82
C TYR A 144 -2.71 8.41 4.72
N ILE A 145 -2.44 8.79 5.97
CA ILE A 145 -3.48 9.26 6.91
C ILE A 145 -4.07 10.58 6.41
N GLY A 146 -3.21 11.57 6.15
CA GLY A 146 -3.65 12.86 5.60
C GLY A 146 -4.31 12.70 4.23
N VAL A 147 -3.75 11.85 3.36
CA VAL A 147 -4.33 11.54 2.05
C VAL A 147 -5.75 10.99 2.15
N LEU A 148 -6.00 10.06 3.08
CA LEU A 148 -7.35 9.52 3.29
C LEU A 148 -8.33 10.59 3.82
N VAL A 149 -7.91 11.39 4.81
CA VAL A 149 -8.75 12.46 5.36
C VAL A 149 -9.16 13.45 4.27
N TRP A 150 -8.19 13.93 3.48
CA TRP A 150 -8.48 14.85 2.40
C TRP A 150 -9.31 14.20 1.29
N ALA A 151 -9.05 12.94 0.92
CA ALA A 151 -9.86 12.23 -0.07
C ALA A 151 -11.34 12.14 0.37
N VAL A 152 -11.59 11.92 1.66
CA VAL A 152 -12.93 11.92 2.23
C VAL A 152 -13.57 13.30 2.14
N VAL A 153 -12.87 14.36 2.57
CA VAL A 153 -13.36 15.75 2.51
C VAL A 153 -13.68 16.18 1.08
N PHE A 154 -12.75 15.93 0.13
CA PHE A 154 -12.96 16.21 -1.29
C PHE A 154 -14.10 15.39 -1.88
N GLY A 155 -14.19 14.10 -1.57
CA GLY A 155 -15.27 13.23 -2.03
C GLY A 155 -16.64 13.72 -1.59
N PHE A 156 -16.78 14.14 -0.33
CA PHE A 156 -18.03 14.73 0.17
C PHE A 156 -18.33 16.09 -0.47
N ALA A 157 -17.33 16.95 -0.65
CA ALA A 157 -17.53 18.26 -1.29
C ALA A 157 -17.96 18.14 -2.76
N ILE A 158 -17.38 17.18 -3.51
CA ILE A 158 -17.70 16.93 -4.93
C ILE A 158 -19.07 16.25 -5.11
N ARG A 159 -19.65 15.70 -4.03
CA ARG A 159 -20.96 15.03 -4.08
C ARG A 159 -22.07 15.93 -4.60
N THR A 160 -22.04 17.23 -4.31
CA THR A 160 -23.02 18.22 -4.78
C THR A 160 -22.60 18.89 -6.09
N ALA A 161 -21.42 18.57 -6.62
CA ALA A 161 -20.92 19.11 -7.88
C ALA A 161 -21.64 18.50 -9.09
N SER A 162 -21.39 19.11 -10.25
CA SER A 162 -21.94 18.67 -11.54
C SER A 162 -21.51 17.24 -11.90
N ASN A 163 -22.32 16.55 -12.71
CA ASN A 163 -21.98 15.22 -13.21
C ASN A 163 -20.65 15.22 -13.98
N HIS A 164 -20.37 16.28 -14.75
CA HIS A 164 -19.11 16.41 -15.47
C HIS A 164 -17.89 16.40 -14.53
N THR A 165 -17.97 17.08 -13.38
CA THR A 165 -16.90 17.06 -12.37
C THR A 165 -16.69 15.66 -11.79
N LYS A 166 -17.77 14.91 -11.58
CA LYS A 166 -17.70 13.53 -11.08
C LYS A 166 -17.11 12.57 -12.12
N ASP A 167 -17.45 12.75 -13.39
CA ASP A 167 -16.89 11.96 -14.49
C ASP A 167 -15.38 12.19 -14.66
N LEU A 168 -14.92 13.44 -14.48
CA LEU A 168 -13.49 13.75 -14.45
C LEU A 168 -12.78 13.03 -13.30
N LEU A 169 -13.36 13.04 -12.10
CA LEU A 169 -12.81 12.35 -10.93
C LEU A 169 -12.80 10.83 -11.13
N ASN A 170 -13.84 10.26 -11.76
CA ASN A 170 -13.88 8.84 -12.11
C ASN A 170 -12.77 8.48 -13.12
N THR A 171 -12.61 9.30 -14.16
CA THR A 171 -11.55 9.13 -15.16
C THR A 171 -10.16 9.18 -14.52
N LEU A 172 -9.94 10.11 -13.57
CA LEU A 172 -8.68 10.20 -12.82
C LEU A 172 -8.40 8.91 -12.02
N ALA A 173 -9.42 8.37 -11.36
CA ALA A 173 -9.30 7.13 -10.60
C ALA A 173 -9.00 5.91 -11.51
N GLU A 174 -9.63 5.84 -12.68
CA GLU A 174 -9.41 4.78 -13.68
C GLU A 174 -8.01 4.85 -14.29
N VAL A 175 -7.57 6.04 -14.72
CA VAL A 175 -6.22 6.26 -15.27
C VAL A 175 -5.15 5.88 -14.23
N THR A 176 -5.33 6.35 -13.00
CA THR A 176 -4.38 6.04 -11.92
C THR A 176 -4.37 4.53 -11.59
N SER A 177 -5.54 3.89 -11.59
CA SER A 177 -5.66 2.43 -11.43
C SER A 177 -4.95 1.68 -12.54
N GLN A 178 -5.02 2.17 -13.77
CA GLN A 178 -4.34 1.57 -14.92
C GLN A 178 -2.81 1.68 -14.81
N ILE A 179 -2.29 2.82 -14.38
CA ILE A 179 -0.85 2.99 -14.10
C ILE A 179 -0.40 1.97 -13.04
N VAL A 180 -1.16 1.83 -11.95
CA VAL A 180 -0.88 0.84 -10.90
C VAL A 180 -0.90 -0.59 -11.45
N ARG A 181 -1.86 -0.92 -12.32
CA ARG A 181 -1.90 -2.23 -13.00
C ARG A 181 -0.65 -2.48 -13.86
N TRP A 182 -0.14 -1.47 -14.56
CA TRP A 182 1.12 -1.61 -15.31
C TRP A 182 2.29 -1.91 -14.38
N ILE A 183 2.40 -1.21 -13.25
CA ILE A 183 3.45 -1.45 -12.27
C ILE A 183 3.32 -2.85 -11.66
N ILE A 184 2.12 -3.28 -11.29
CA ILE A 184 1.86 -4.63 -10.74
C ILE A 184 2.23 -5.73 -11.75
N ASN A 185 2.06 -5.49 -13.06
CA ASN A 185 2.51 -6.46 -14.08
C ASN A 185 4.03 -6.65 -14.12
N LEU A 186 4.80 -5.70 -13.58
CA LEU A 186 6.26 -5.82 -13.40
C LEU A 186 6.65 -6.50 -12.08
N ALA A 187 5.69 -6.83 -11.20
CA ALA A 187 5.93 -7.48 -9.92
C ALA A 187 6.79 -8.76 -9.99
N PRO A 188 6.69 -9.65 -11.00
CA PRO A 188 7.56 -10.82 -11.09
C PRO A 188 9.05 -10.47 -11.11
N PHE A 189 9.42 -9.36 -11.76
CA PHE A 189 10.81 -8.89 -11.83
C PHE A 189 11.22 -8.14 -10.57
N GLY A 190 10.30 -7.33 -10.02
CA GLY A 190 10.55 -6.61 -8.76
C GLY A 190 10.73 -7.57 -7.59
N ILE A 191 9.85 -8.56 -7.45
CA ILE A 191 9.91 -9.55 -6.38
C ILE A 191 11.15 -10.45 -6.50
N LEU A 192 11.54 -10.82 -7.72
CA LEU A 192 12.82 -11.50 -7.96
C LEU A 192 14.01 -10.67 -7.43
N GLY A 193 13.95 -9.34 -7.55
CA GLY A 193 14.96 -8.44 -7.01
C GLY A 193 14.96 -8.25 -5.50
N LEU A 194 13.83 -8.50 -4.84
CA LEU A 194 13.66 -8.30 -3.39
C LEU A 194 14.00 -9.54 -2.55
N VAL A 195 13.82 -10.74 -3.11
CA VAL A 195 14.02 -12.03 -2.44
C VAL A 195 15.45 -12.50 -2.63
#